data_AF-A0A7J9G8Y1-F1
#
_entry.id   AF-A0A7J9G8Y1-F1
#
_cell.length_a   1.000
_cell.length_b   1.000
_cell.length_c   1.000
_cell.angle_alpha   90.00
_cell.angle_beta   90.00
_cell.angle_gamma   90.00
#
_symmetry.space_group_name_H-M   'P 1'
#
loop_
_entity.id
_entity.type
_entity.pdbx_description
1 polymer ?
#
loop_
_entity_poly.entity_id
_entity_poly.type
_entity_poly.pdbx_seq_one_letter_code
_entity_poly.pdbx_strand_id
1 'polypeptide(L)'
;NLKARRLRFNALCPICGEEDKSVNHIFRDCNLVKQVLQQMKVISVPIHENQDWKHWLAETFNINNTYQCTCLAVSFWAIWHNRNNFFHEGIWQRICAIYYRTKNTRRSIGKQAQ
;
A
#
# COMPACT_ATOMS: atom_id res chain seq x y z
N ASN A 1 -22.35 -27.65 4.31
CA ASN A 1 -22.94 -26.30 4.17
C ASN A 1 -21.89 -25.21 4.49
N LEU A 2 -20.84 -25.10 3.65
CA LEU A 2 -19.65 -24.24 3.89
C LEU A 2 -19.53 -23.06 2.89
N LYS A 3 -20.48 -22.94 1.95
CA LYS A 3 -20.43 -21.97 0.85
C LYS A 3 -21.02 -20.59 1.20
N ALA A 4 -21.82 -20.48 2.26
CA ALA A 4 -22.53 -19.23 2.59
C ALA A 4 -21.70 -18.21 3.40
N ARG A 5 -20.55 -18.60 3.99
CA ARG A 5 -19.76 -17.72 4.88
C ARG A 5 -18.54 -17.04 4.24
N ARG A 6 -18.11 -17.44 3.04
CA ARG A 6 -16.90 -16.89 2.36
C ARG A 6 -17.18 -15.82 1.30
N LEU A 7 -18.45 -15.51 1.04
CA LEU A 7 -18.88 -14.68 -0.10
C LEU A 7 -19.48 -13.32 0.29
N ARG A 8 -19.29 -12.87 1.53
CA ARG A 8 -19.23 -11.42 1.76
C ARG A 8 -17.82 -11.00 1.35
N PHE A 9 -17.62 -10.90 0.04
CA PHE A 9 -16.62 -10.00 -0.51
C PHE A 9 -16.87 -8.67 0.18
N ASN A 10 -16.07 -8.32 1.19
CA ASN A 10 -16.04 -6.95 1.67
C ASN A 10 -15.61 -6.14 0.45
N ALA A 11 -16.61 -5.53 -0.21
CA ALA A 11 -16.40 -4.56 -1.27
C ALA A 11 -15.53 -3.43 -0.74
N LEU A 12 -15.56 -3.21 0.57
CA LEU A 12 -14.77 -2.22 1.29
C LEU A 12 -13.27 -2.53 1.30
N CYS A 13 -12.51 -1.44 1.27
CA CYS A 13 -11.07 -1.39 1.38
C CYS A 13 -10.67 -2.09 2.67
N PRO A 14 -9.80 -3.10 2.61
CA PRO A 14 -9.45 -3.82 3.82
C PRO A 14 -8.56 -2.98 4.74
N ILE A 15 -7.97 -1.88 4.26
CA ILE A 15 -7.10 -0.99 5.06
C ILE A 15 -7.93 -0.05 5.93
N CYS A 16 -8.81 0.76 5.34
CA CYS A 16 -9.64 1.72 6.09
C CYS A 16 -11.03 1.19 6.42
N GLY A 17 -11.58 0.26 5.64
CA GLY A 17 -12.95 -0.23 5.79
C GLY A 17 -14.03 0.74 5.30
N GLU A 18 -13.66 1.83 4.61
CA GLU A 18 -14.58 2.95 4.32
C GLU A 18 -15.05 3.02 2.86
N GLU A 19 -14.16 2.83 1.89
CA GLU A 19 -14.47 2.94 0.45
C GLU A 19 -14.31 1.61 -0.28
N ASP A 20 -14.82 1.50 -1.50
CA ASP A 20 -14.66 0.29 -2.30
C ASP A 20 -13.20 -0.04 -2.65
N LYS A 21 -12.94 -1.34 -2.70
CA LYS A 21 -11.65 -1.97 -2.92
C LYS A 21 -11.24 -1.82 -4.38
N SER A 22 -10.65 -0.68 -4.72
CA SER A 22 -9.96 -0.47 -6.00
C SER A 22 -8.43 -0.43 -5.82
N VAL A 23 -7.67 -0.64 -6.91
CA VAL A 23 -6.21 -0.48 -6.90
C VAL A 23 -5.85 0.97 -6.57
N ASN A 24 -6.56 1.92 -7.17
CA ASN A 24 -6.46 3.35 -6.87
C ASN A 24 -6.62 3.60 -5.37
N HIS A 25 -7.70 3.12 -4.77
CA HIS A 25 -7.94 3.35 -3.36
C HIS A 25 -6.88 2.70 -2.47
N ILE A 26 -6.57 1.42 -2.66
CA ILE A 26 -5.62 0.69 -1.81
C ILE A 26 -4.23 1.32 -1.82
N PHE A 27 -3.74 1.81 -2.95
CA PHE A 27 -2.35 2.24 -3.07
C PHE A 27 -2.18 3.76 -3.10
N ARG A 28 -3.22 4.52 -3.43
CA ARG A 28 -3.16 5.97 -3.64
C ARG A 28 -4.18 6.73 -2.80
N ASP A 29 -5.46 6.36 -2.85
CA ASP A 29 -6.52 7.24 -2.31
C ASP A 29 -6.77 7.04 -0.81
N CYS A 30 -6.50 5.84 -0.28
CA CYS A 30 -6.70 5.51 1.13
C CYS A 30 -5.88 6.41 2.07
N ASN A 31 -6.56 7.12 2.96
CA ASN A 31 -5.94 8.06 3.91
C ASN A 31 -4.89 7.38 4.81
N LEU A 32 -5.14 6.14 5.24
CA LEU A 32 -4.18 5.39 6.05
C LEU A 32 -2.89 5.06 5.26
N VAL A 33 -3.01 4.79 3.96
CA VAL A 33 -1.84 4.55 3.10
C VAL A 33 -1.09 5.85 2.83
N LYS A 34 -1.80 6.96 2.57
CA LYS A 34 -1.18 8.28 2.45
C LYS A 34 -0.36 8.63 3.69
N GLN A 35 -0.87 8.34 4.89
CA GLN A 35 -0.12 8.55 6.14
C GLN A 35 1.16 7.70 6.21
N VAL A 36 1.11 6.42 5.81
CA VAL A 36 2.31 5.57 5.76
C VAL A 36 3.33 6.12 4.77
N LEU A 37 2.91 6.53 3.57
CA LEU A 37 3.82 7.10 2.57
C LEU A 37 4.45 8.43 3.06
N GLN A 38 3.66 9.30 3.69
CA GLN A 38 4.15 10.53 4.31
C GLN A 38 5.17 10.25 5.43
N GLN A 39 4.90 9.30 6.32
CA GLN A 39 5.84 8.89 7.36
C GLN A 39 7.14 8.30 6.79
N MET A 40 7.07 7.70 5.61
CA MET A 40 8.24 7.20 4.86
C MET A 40 8.97 8.28 4.06
N LYS A 41 8.53 9.55 4.16
CA LYS A 41 9.06 10.72 3.45
C LYS A 41 8.96 10.61 1.92
N VAL A 42 7.97 9.88 1.42
CA VAL A 42 7.63 9.82 -0.01
C VAL A 42 6.84 11.07 -0.38
N ILE A 43 7.23 11.72 -1.48
CA ILE A 43 6.46 12.82 -2.08
C ILE A 43 5.44 12.21 -3.03
N SER A 44 4.14 12.44 -2.82
CA SER A 44 3.10 11.98 -3.74
C SER A 44 2.70 13.10 -4.69
N VAL A 45 2.51 12.78 -5.97
CA VAL A 45 1.96 13.76 -6.92
C VAL A 45 0.48 14.03 -6.60
N PRO A 46 -0.03 15.25 -6.85
CA PRO A 46 -1.45 15.55 -6.75
C PRO A 46 -2.29 14.56 -7.54
N ILE A 47 -3.48 14.23 -7.02
CA ILE A 47 -4.40 13.31 -7.66
C ILE A 47 -5.35 14.13 -8.54
N HIS A 48 -5.41 13.81 -9.83
CA HIS A 48 -6.35 14.43 -10.77
C HIS A 48 -7.55 13.51 -11.03
N GLU A 49 -8.71 14.09 -11.34
CA GLU A 49 -9.88 13.32 -11.76
C GLU A 49 -9.55 12.45 -12.99
N ASN A 50 -9.97 11.19 -12.97
CA ASN A 50 -9.72 10.18 -14.03
C ASN A 50 -8.24 9.82 -14.29
N GLN A 51 -7.29 10.20 -13.42
CA GLN A 51 -5.90 9.79 -13.56
C GLN A 51 -5.74 8.28 -13.29
N ASP A 52 -5.23 7.55 -14.29
CA ASP A 52 -4.91 6.13 -14.15
C ASP A 52 -3.84 5.89 -13.07
N TRP A 53 -3.96 4.77 -12.36
CA TRP A 53 -3.06 4.42 -11.26
C TRP A 53 -1.61 4.26 -11.74
N LYS A 54 -1.40 3.72 -12.95
CA LYS A 54 -0.05 3.51 -13.50
C LYS A 54 0.59 4.84 -13.88
N HIS A 55 -0.19 5.76 -14.43
CA HIS A 55 0.27 7.09 -14.76
C HIS A 55 0.70 7.84 -13.50
N TRP A 56 -0.18 7.88 -12.48
CA TRP A 56 0.13 8.44 -11.17
C TRP A 56 1.37 7.81 -10.52
N LEU A 57 1.51 6.48 -10.63
CA LEU A 57 2.65 5.75 -10.11
C LEU A 57 3.95 6.20 -10.78
N ALA A 58 3.97 6.24 -12.11
CA ALA A 58 5.14 6.62 -12.89
C ALA A 58 5.57 8.06 -12.57
N GLU A 59 4.63 9.00 -12.53
CA GLU A 59 4.89 10.39 -12.15
C GLU A 59 5.43 10.49 -10.71
N THR A 60 4.86 9.73 -9.77
CA THR A 60 5.34 9.67 -8.39
C THR A 60 6.78 9.16 -8.35
N PHE A 61 7.14 8.10 -9.08
CA PHE A 61 8.53 7.63 -9.17
C PHE A 61 9.46 8.68 -9.79
N ASN A 62 9.02 9.39 -10.83
CA ASN A 62 9.85 10.38 -11.54
C ASN A 62 10.23 11.59 -10.69
N ILE A 63 9.37 12.02 -9.77
CA ILE A 63 9.64 13.19 -8.90
C ILE A 63 10.44 12.85 -7.64
N ASN A 64 10.59 11.56 -7.31
CA ASN A 64 11.25 11.10 -6.10
C ASN A 64 12.69 10.66 -6.40
N ASN A 65 13.59 10.87 -5.45
CA ASN A 65 14.96 10.34 -5.57
C ASN A 65 15.00 8.83 -5.28
N THR A 66 16.14 8.18 -5.54
CA THR A 66 16.32 6.73 -5.33
C THR A 66 15.92 6.26 -3.94
N TYR A 67 16.23 7.03 -2.90
CA TYR A 67 15.84 6.68 -1.52
C TYR A 67 14.32 6.67 -1.36
N GLN A 68 13.65 7.70 -1.86
CA GLN A 68 12.19 7.82 -1.77
C GLN A 68 11.48 6.80 -2.66
N CYS A 69 12.00 6.51 -3.86
CA CYS A 69 11.54 5.44 -4.72
C CYS A 69 11.67 4.06 -4.05
N THR A 70 12.74 3.84 -3.29
CA THR A 70 12.91 2.63 -2.48
C THR A 70 11.86 2.56 -1.38
N CYS A 71 11.64 3.66 -0.65
CA CYS A 71 10.57 3.74 0.34
C CYS A 71 9.20 3.42 -0.27
N LEU A 72 8.89 4.02 -1.42
CA LEU A 72 7.64 3.83 -2.16
C LEU A 72 7.44 2.36 -2.56
N ALA A 73 8.44 1.76 -3.21
CA ALA A 73 8.39 0.36 -3.64
C ALA A 73 8.20 -0.59 -2.45
N VAL A 74 8.93 -0.38 -1.36
CA VAL A 74 8.83 -1.20 -0.15
C VAL A 74 7.46 -1.02 0.52
N SER A 75 6.91 0.20 0.55
CA SER A 75 5.57 0.47 1.07
C SER A 75 4.51 -0.27 0.27
N PHE A 76 4.56 -0.20 -1.06
CA PHE A 76 3.61 -0.92 -1.92
C PHE A 76 3.74 -2.42 -1.81
N TRP A 77 4.96 -2.96 -1.72
CA TRP A 77 5.15 -4.37 -1.43
C TRP A 77 4.51 -4.79 -0.10
N ALA A 78 4.70 -4.01 0.97
CA ALA A 78 4.13 -4.32 2.28
C ALA A 78 2.59 -4.26 2.27
N ILE A 79 2.00 -3.29 1.55
CA ILE A 79 0.55 -3.17 1.37
C ILE A 79 0.00 -4.35 0.56
N TRP A 80 0.64 -4.69 -0.56
CA TRP A 80 0.28 -5.84 -1.39
C TRP A 80 0.36 -7.15 -0.62
N HIS A 81 1.45 -7.34 0.15
CA HIS A 81 1.63 -8.51 1.01
C HIS A 81 0.51 -8.61 2.05
N ASN A 82 0.15 -7.51 2.72
CA ASN A 82 -0.94 -7.51 3.69
C ASN A 82 -2.29 -7.87 3.04
N ARG A 83 -2.56 -7.31 1.86
CA ARG A 83 -3.74 -7.66 1.05
C ARG A 83 -3.79 -9.15 0.71
N ASN A 84 -2.66 -9.73 0.33
CA ASN A 84 -2.60 -11.14 -0.06
C ASN A 84 -2.71 -12.08 1.13
N ASN A 85 -2.06 -11.78 2.25
CA ASN A 85 -2.23 -12.57 3.48
C ASN A 85 -3.69 -12.60 3.93
N PHE A 86 -4.41 -11.50 3.81
CA PHE A 86 -5.84 -11.51 4.09
C PHE A 86 -6.64 -12.35 3.11
N PHE A 87 -6.32 -12.26 1.82
CA PHE A 87 -7.02 -13.03 0.80
C PHE A 87 -6.82 -14.55 0.98
N HIS A 88 -5.60 -14.98 1.31
CA HIS A 88 -5.25 -16.39 1.40
C HIS A 88 -5.42 -17.00 2.79
N GLU A 89 -5.07 -16.25 3.84
CA GLU A 89 -5.01 -16.74 5.22
C GLU A 89 -6.12 -16.15 6.10
N GLY A 90 -6.86 -15.14 5.62
CA GLY A 90 -7.83 -14.40 6.42
C GLY A 90 -7.19 -13.48 7.48
N ILE A 91 -5.86 -13.34 7.45
CA ILE A 91 -5.10 -12.56 8.43
C ILE A 91 -4.93 -11.13 7.92
N TRP A 92 -5.58 -10.17 8.58
CA TRP A 92 -5.39 -8.75 8.33
C TRP A 92 -4.44 -8.13 9.36
N GLN A 93 -3.33 -7.53 8.91
CA GLN A 93 -2.46 -6.77 9.80
C GLN A 93 -2.88 -5.29 9.82
N ARG A 94 -2.84 -4.69 11.01
CA ARG A 94 -3.12 -3.25 11.20
C ARG A 94 -2.11 -2.40 10.44
N ILE A 95 -2.49 -1.16 10.11
CA ILE A 95 -1.63 -0.20 9.40
C ILE A 95 -0.25 -0.01 10.07
N CYS A 96 -0.19 -0.03 11.41
CA CYS A 96 1.07 0.02 12.15
C CYS A 96 2.02 -1.12 11.78
N ALA A 97 1.50 -2.34 11.60
CA ALA A 97 2.30 -3.49 11.19
C ALA A 97 2.82 -3.33 9.75
N ILE A 98 2.02 -2.74 8.85
CA ILE A 98 2.44 -2.40 7.48
C ILE A 98 3.59 -1.38 7.52
N TYR A 99 3.47 -0.34 8.35
CA TYR A 99 4.54 0.64 8.58
C TYR A 99 5.82 0.00 9.12
N TYR A 100 5.73 -0.81 10.18
CA TYR A 100 6.90 -1.48 10.76
C TYR A 100 7.58 -2.44 9.77
N ARG A 101 6.79 -3.21 9.01
CA ARG A 101 7.31 -4.07 7.94
C ARG A 101 8.06 -3.24 6.89
N THR A 102 7.46 -2.15 6.43
CA THR A 102 8.09 -1.24 5.47
C THR A 102 9.44 -0.73 5.98
N LYS A 103 9.46 -0.23 7.23
CA LYS A 103 10.67 0.31 7.87
C LYS A 103 11.77 -0.75 8.01
N ASN A 104 11.40 -1.98 8.39
CA ASN A 104 12.35 -3.07 8.60
C ASN A 104 12.91 -3.60 7.28
N THR A 105 12.07 -3.80 6.27
CA THR A 105 12.50 -4.23 4.93
C THR A 105 13.45 -3.21 4.31
N ARG A 106 13.15 -1.90 4.39
CA ARG A 106 14.05 -0.84 3.91
C ARG A 106 15.42 -0.89 4.62
N ARG A 107 15.44 -1.08 5.94
CA ARG A 107 16.69 -1.20 6.71
C ARG A 107 17.51 -2.42 6.27
N SER A 108 16.84 -3.53 5.96
CA SER A 108 17.51 -4.74 5.44
C SER A 108 18.17 -4.49 4.08
N ILE A 109 17.47 -3.84 3.15
CA ILE A 109 17.98 -3.51 1.82
C ILE A 109 19.20 -2.57 1.92
N GLY A 110 19.13 -1.54 2.77
CA GLY A 110 20.23 -0.60 2.94
C GLY A 110 21.50 -1.23 3.53
N LYS A 111 21.37 -2.29 4.33
CA LYS A 111 22.52 -3.04 4.87
C LYS A 111 23.18 -3.98 3.86
N GLN A 112 22.44 -4.39 2.81
CA GLN A 112 22.96 -5.28 1.76
C GLN A 112 23.64 -4.50 0.61
N ALA A 113 23.50 -3.18 0.59
CA ALA A 113 24.06 -2.30 -0.44
C ALA A 113 25.38 -1.60 0.01
N GLN A 114 25.89 -1.94 1.19
CA GLN A 114 27.19 -1.52 1.75
C GLN A 114 28.15 -2.70 1.75
#